data_AF-A0A5B0N2F9-F1
#
_entry.id   AF-A0A5B0N2F9-F1
#
_cell.length_a   1.000
_cell.length_b   1.000
_cell.length_c   1.000
_cell.angle_alpha   90.00
_cell.angle_beta   90.00
_cell.angle_gamma   90.00
#
_symmetry.space_group_name_H-M   'P 1'
#
loop_
_entity.id
_entity.type
_entity.pdbx_description
1 polymer ?
#
loop_
_entity_poly.entity_id
_entity_poly.type
_entity_poly.pdbx_seq_one_letter_code
_entity_poly.pdbx_strand_id
1 'polypeptide(L)'
;MLSGPSNVNDTDNKDDQKVTSPVEKAALAPIDALEEELMEREGFRYTSGKTGVDHSLSRHERNRRHNPFQLENSIRFLACGISERVNEYLHHLGLTSSRQTAIDSLKTLSSYAQGQLTRVMALDVNPAFGPFICIDNLDMEERVHMASVGHRSMMFHGTWGYIHTPHKALLDSLDWSEINLNAFNQALQTVRTMSITPRDFLPDRQTEDHYCLVWKSQLASVMMKYIAEPATKAGAYPTEPPELEVLSPQAPDFHMLKLMEESDNSAEGIGQVIESVQRQTGLTPEEFAGRLQPMEGDLGTCQNFNTMRTLRNPNKRTNENMNNITIQLGASHTLWNIGQTIFTTHFGDVNSSENMGAWRTLNALGTPPSKVLQKKDFTGMIQHLERVHEATLFHCLR
;
A
#
# COMPACT_ATOMS: atom_id res chain seq x y z
N MET A 1 -22.54 19.00 -72.40
CA MET A 1 -23.78 18.65 -73.14
C MET A 1 -24.89 18.65 -72.10
N LEU A 2 -25.58 19.79 -72.00
CA LEU A 2 -27.03 19.96 -72.24
C LEU A 2 -27.86 19.32 -71.11
N SER A 3 -28.65 20.02 -70.30
CA SER A 3 -29.26 21.36 -70.36
C SER A 3 -29.98 21.62 -69.02
N GLY A 4 -30.03 22.88 -68.54
CA GLY A 4 -30.82 23.32 -67.38
C GLY A 4 -32.34 23.40 -67.68
N PRO A 5 -33.12 24.34 -67.10
CA PRO A 5 -32.76 25.35 -66.08
C PRO A 5 -33.87 25.64 -65.02
N SER A 6 -33.57 26.64 -64.17
CA SER A 6 -34.43 27.76 -63.75
C SER A 6 -35.69 27.52 -62.89
N ASN A 7 -35.71 28.10 -61.68
CA ASN A 7 -36.16 29.49 -61.54
C ASN A 7 -35.79 30.07 -60.17
N VAL A 8 -35.06 31.18 -60.24
CA VAL A 8 -34.94 32.19 -59.19
C VAL A 8 -36.16 33.09 -59.31
N ASN A 9 -36.71 33.54 -58.18
CA ASN A 9 -37.21 34.91 -58.04
C ASN A 9 -37.26 35.27 -56.55
N ASP A 10 -36.29 36.08 -56.16
CA ASP A 10 -36.41 37.09 -55.11
C ASP A 10 -37.58 38.02 -55.41
N THR A 11 -38.37 38.34 -54.38
CA THR A 11 -38.81 39.70 -54.09
C THR A 11 -39.31 39.78 -52.65
N ASP A 12 -38.46 40.36 -51.80
CA ASP A 12 -38.69 41.61 -51.06
C ASP A 12 -39.92 41.83 -50.16
N ASN A 13 -39.57 42.48 -49.03
CA ASN A 13 -40.34 43.40 -48.17
C ASN A 13 -41.08 42.89 -46.92
N LYS A 14 -40.41 43.20 -45.79
CA LYS A 14 -40.82 44.14 -44.72
C LYS A 14 -42.06 43.85 -43.85
N ASP A 15 -41.73 43.87 -42.56
CA ASP A 15 -42.37 44.54 -41.43
C ASP A 15 -43.69 44.00 -40.82
N ASP A 16 -43.61 43.98 -39.49
CA ASP A 16 -44.65 44.18 -38.47
C ASP A 16 -45.51 43.01 -37.94
N GLN A 17 -45.07 42.60 -36.73
CA GLN A 17 -45.81 42.55 -35.45
C GLN A 17 -47.12 41.74 -35.25
N LYS A 18 -47.11 41.10 -34.06
CA LYS A 18 -48.20 40.58 -33.19
C LYS A 18 -48.72 39.16 -33.46
N VAL A 19 -48.44 38.19 -32.57
CA VAL A 19 -49.18 37.86 -31.31
C VAL A 19 -50.64 37.54 -31.67
N THR A 20 -51.16 36.30 -31.64
CA THR A 20 -51.21 35.29 -30.56
C THR A 20 -51.71 33.94 -31.12
N SER A 21 -51.48 32.87 -30.34
CA SER A 21 -51.73 31.43 -30.57
C SER A 21 -53.17 31.02 -30.98
N PRO A 22 -53.34 29.75 -31.40
CA PRO A 22 -53.76 28.73 -30.43
C PRO A 22 -52.99 27.40 -30.50
N VAL A 23 -53.02 26.72 -29.36
CA VAL A 23 -52.41 25.42 -29.05
C VAL A 23 -53.08 24.28 -29.82
N GLU A 24 -52.29 23.45 -30.53
CA GLU A 24 -52.66 22.08 -30.90
C GLU A 24 -51.86 21.07 -30.07
N LYS A 25 -52.58 20.16 -29.41
CA LYS A 25 -52.04 19.07 -28.59
C LYS A 25 -51.39 18.02 -29.50
N ALA A 26 -50.06 17.88 -29.46
CA ALA A 26 -49.38 16.69 -29.93
C ALA A 26 -49.55 15.56 -28.89
N ALA A 27 -50.07 14.41 -29.31
CA ALA A 27 -50.24 13.24 -28.48
C ALA A 27 -48.87 12.66 -28.07
N LEU A 28 -48.64 12.45 -26.77
CA LEU A 28 -47.47 11.73 -26.26
C LEU A 28 -47.54 10.26 -26.70
N ALA A 29 -46.49 9.76 -27.35
CA ALA A 29 -46.30 8.34 -27.55
C ALA A 29 -46.16 7.61 -26.19
N PRO A 30 -46.68 6.38 -26.06
CA PRO A 30 -46.55 5.60 -24.82
C PRO A 30 -45.08 5.29 -24.52
N ILE A 31 -44.72 5.42 -23.24
CA ILE A 31 -43.35 5.31 -22.68
C ILE A 31 -42.61 4.05 -23.15
N ASP A 32 -43.35 2.95 -23.34
CA ASP A 32 -42.80 1.65 -23.76
C ASP A 32 -42.08 1.69 -25.11
N ALA A 33 -42.55 2.52 -26.06
CA ALA A 33 -41.93 2.66 -27.38
C ALA A 33 -40.60 3.42 -27.33
N LEU A 34 -40.47 4.35 -26.37
CA LEU A 34 -39.24 5.12 -26.16
C LEU A 34 -38.18 4.27 -25.46
N GLU A 35 -38.59 3.39 -24.54
CA GLU A 35 -37.69 2.42 -23.91
C GLU A 35 -37.20 1.37 -24.91
N GLU A 36 -38.05 0.90 -25.82
CA GLU A 36 -37.67 -0.04 -26.88
C GLU A 36 -36.64 0.59 -27.85
N GLU A 37 -36.84 1.84 -28.26
CA GLU A 37 -35.93 2.57 -29.15
C GLU A 37 -34.55 2.83 -28.50
N LEU A 38 -34.53 3.16 -27.20
CA LEU A 38 -33.29 3.34 -26.43
C LEU A 38 -32.52 2.02 -26.28
N MET A 39 -33.22 0.91 -26.04
CA MET A 39 -32.62 -0.41 -25.90
C MET A 39 -32.04 -0.93 -27.23
N GLU A 40 -32.70 -0.68 -28.36
CA GLU A 40 -32.16 -1.04 -29.68
C GLU A 40 -30.93 -0.19 -30.06
N ARG A 41 -30.90 1.11 -29.71
CA ARG A 41 -29.74 1.99 -29.94
C ARG A 41 -28.48 1.55 -29.19
N GLU A 42 -28.65 0.91 -28.04
CA GLU A 42 -27.56 0.37 -27.23
C GLU A 42 -27.21 -1.11 -27.57
N GLY A 43 -27.83 -1.66 -28.61
CA GLY A 43 -27.49 -2.99 -29.14
C GLY A 43 -28.18 -4.17 -28.43
N PHE A 44 -29.25 -3.92 -27.67
CA PHE A 44 -30.06 -4.97 -27.06
C PHE A 44 -31.15 -5.46 -28.03
N ARG A 45 -31.33 -6.78 -28.17
CA ARG A 45 -32.46 -7.36 -28.90
C ARG A 45 -33.65 -7.52 -27.94
N TYR A 46 -34.67 -6.68 -28.08
CA TYR A 46 -35.90 -6.78 -27.30
C TYR A 46 -36.71 -8.00 -27.78
N THR A 47 -37.04 -8.93 -26.88
CA THR A 47 -38.01 -9.99 -27.15
C THR A 47 -39.04 -9.99 -26.03
N SER A 48 -40.27 -9.63 -26.36
CA SER A 48 -41.41 -9.68 -25.44
C SER A 48 -41.74 -11.14 -25.07
N GLY A 49 -41.22 -11.60 -23.93
CA GLY A 49 -41.42 -12.94 -23.40
C GLY A 49 -42.28 -12.92 -22.13
N LYS A 50 -43.46 -13.52 -22.20
CA LYS A 50 -44.36 -13.72 -21.06
C LYS A 50 -43.84 -14.82 -20.13
N THR A 51 -42.91 -14.52 -19.21
CA THR A 51 -42.73 -15.19 -17.89
C THR A 51 -41.49 -14.64 -17.18
N GLY A 52 -41.68 -13.90 -16.09
CA GLY A 52 -40.66 -13.08 -15.42
C GLY A 52 -39.76 -13.78 -14.40
N VAL A 53 -39.16 -14.93 -14.69
CA VAL A 53 -38.30 -15.63 -13.71
C VAL A 53 -36.82 -15.74 -14.11
N ASP A 54 -36.46 -15.68 -15.40
CA ASP A 54 -35.05 -15.83 -15.84
C ASP A 54 -34.28 -14.50 -16.06
N HIS A 55 -34.92 -13.35 -15.86
CA HIS A 55 -34.32 -12.04 -16.20
C HIS A 55 -33.45 -11.43 -15.11
N SER A 56 -33.58 -11.82 -13.83
CA SER A 56 -32.93 -11.12 -12.72
C SER A 56 -31.44 -11.48 -12.57
N LEU A 57 -31.10 -12.77 -12.64
CA LEU A 57 -29.72 -13.27 -12.53
C LEU A 57 -28.83 -12.83 -13.71
N SER A 58 -29.36 -12.93 -14.94
CA SER A 58 -28.68 -12.52 -16.17
C SER A 58 -28.43 -10.99 -16.25
N ARG A 59 -29.39 -10.16 -15.80
CA ARG A 59 -29.20 -8.69 -15.72
C ARG A 59 -28.16 -8.31 -14.68
N HIS A 60 -28.11 -8.99 -13.54
CA HIS A 60 -27.21 -8.63 -12.44
C HIS A 60 -25.73 -8.89 -12.79
N GLU A 61 -25.44 -10.03 -13.40
CA GLU A 61 -24.07 -10.37 -13.83
C GLU A 61 -23.61 -9.51 -15.02
N ARG A 62 -24.52 -9.18 -15.95
CA ARG A 62 -24.20 -8.28 -17.09
C ARG A 62 -24.06 -6.81 -16.67
N ASN A 63 -24.85 -6.30 -15.72
CA ASN A 63 -24.71 -4.91 -15.24
C ASN A 63 -23.37 -4.66 -14.54
N ARG A 64 -22.82 -5.66 -13.82
CA ARG A 64 -21.49 -5.54 -13.19
C ARG A 64 -20.35 -5.37 -14.21
N ARG A 65 -20.53 -5.83 -15.45
CA ARG A 65 -19.53 -5.67 -16.53
C ARG A 65 -19.66 -4.34 -17.29
N HIS A 66 -20.82 -3.68 -17.24
CA HIS A 66 -21.06 -2.42 -17.97
C HIS A 66 -20.94 -1.16 -17.10
N ASN A 67 -20.90 -1.30 -15.77
CA ASN A 67 -20.71 -0.19 -14.82
C ASN A 67 -19.42 -0.30 -13.96
N PRO A 68 -18.25 -0.66 -14.54
CA PRO A 68 -17.02 -0.86 -13.76
C PRO A 68 -16.61 0.42 -13.02
N PHE A 69 -16.77 1.59 -13.64
CA PHE A 69 -16.41 2.88 -13.05
C PHE A 69 -17.32 3.25 -11.88
N GLN A 70 -18.63 3.05 -11.99
CA GLN A 70 -19.56 3.32 -10.90
C GLN A 70 -19.30 2.39 -9.72
N LEU A 71 -18.93 1.15 -9.98
CA LEU A 71 -18.59 0.20 -8.93
C LEU A 71 -17.27 0.57 -8.24
N GLU A 72 -16.23 0.90 -9.02
CA GLU A 72 -14.94 1.38 -8.52
C GLU A 72 -15.11 2.64 -7.66
N ASN A 73 -15.88 3.61 -8.13
CA ASN A 73 -16.22 4.81 -7.38
C ASN A 73 -16.96 4.48 -6.09
N SER A 74 -17.97 3.60 -6.11
CA SER A 74 -18.66 3.20 -4.88
C SER A 74 -17.74 2.60 -3.84
N ILE A 75 -16.82 1.71 -4.26
CA ILE A 75 -15.87 1.07 -3.33
C ILE A 75 -14.92 2.13 -2.75
N ARG A 76 -14.34 2.99 -3.60
CA ARG A 76 -13.46 4.07 -3.16
C ARG A 76 -14.15 5.04 -2.20
N PHE A 77 -15.34 5.49 -2.56
CA PHE A 77 -16.09 6.46 -1.77
C PHE A 77 -16.54 5.88 -0.44
N LEU A 78 -16.97 4.61 -0.43
CA LEU A 78 -17.25 3.89 0.80
C LEU A 78 -16.01 3.84 1.71
N ALA A 79 -14.83 3.50 1.16
CA ALA A 79 -13.56 3.48 1.90
C ALA A 79 -13.14 4.87 2.39
N CYS A 80 -13.45 5.94 1.64
CA CYS A 80 -13.21 7.33 2.04
C CYS A 80 -14.24 7.86 3.05
N GLY A 81 -15.15 7.03 3.56
CA GLY A 81 -16.12 7.43 4.58
C GLY A 81 -17.29 8.28 4.06
N ILE A 82 -17.63 8.19 2.77
CA ILE A 82 -18.82 8.85 2.23
C ILE A 82 -20.08 8.30 2.93
N SER A 83 -20.93 9.22 3.39
CA SER A 83 -22.20 8.87 4.03
C SER A 83 -23.18 8.21 3.06
N GLU A 84 -24.08 7.38 3.58
CA GLU A 84 -25.07 6.69 2.76
C GLU A 84 -25.91 7.67 1.93
N ARG A 85 -26.37 8.77 2.53
CA ARG A 85 -27.13 9.83 1.83
C ARG A 85 -26.35 10.44 0.65
N VAL A 86 -25.05 10.69 0.82
CA VAL A 86 -24.23 11.24 -0.26
C VAL A 86 -24.02 10.18 -1.34
N ASN A 87 -23.79 8.92 -0.97
CA ASN A 87 -23.70 7.84 -1.94
C ASN A 87 -25.01 7.63 -2.72
N GLU A 88 -26.18 7.73 -2.09
CA GLU A 88 -27.48 7.66 -2.75
C GLU A 88 -27.65 8.79 -3.78
N TYR A 89 -27.28 10.01 -3.42
CA TYR A 89 -27.31 11.14 -4.36
C TYR A 89 -26.41 10.90 -5.57
N LEU A 90 -25.16 10.47 -5.33
CA LEU A 90 -24.21 10.12 -6.41
C LEU A 90 -24.69 8.93 -7.25
N HIS A 91 -25.40 7.99 -6.63
CA HIS A 91 -25.99 6.85 -7.30
C HIS A 91 -27.11 7.28 -8.24
N HIS A 92 -27.97 8.20 -7.81
CA HIS A 92 -29.00 8.79 -8.66
C HIS A 92 -28.42 9.59 -9.84
N LEU A 93 -27.25 10.20 -9.67
CA LEU A 93 -26.51 10.84 -10.76
C LEU A 93 -25.77 9.85 -11.68
N GLY A 94 -25.82 8.55 -11.38
CA GLY A 94 -25.13 7.52 -12.16
C GLY A 94 -23.61 7.51 -11.99
N LEU A 95 -23.07 8.17 -10.96
CA LEU A 95 -21.64 8.26 -10.67
C LEU A 95 -21.14 7.10 -9.80
N THR A 96 -22.04 6.50 -9.03
CA THR A 96 -21.77 5.35 -8.16
C THR A 96 -22.85 4.28 -8.30
N SER A 97 -22.52 3.05 -7.93
CA SER A 97 -23.49 2.01 -7.58
C SER A 97 -24.07 2.21 -6.17
N SER A 98 -25.12 1.44 -5.86
CA SER A 98 -25.69 1.43 -4.51
C SER A 98 -24.66 0.99 -3.46
N ARG A 99 -24.83 1.43 -2.21
CA ARG A 99 -23.95 1.06 -1.09
C ARG A 99 -23.93 -0.45 -0.88
N GLN A 100 -25.08 -1.10 -1.00
CA GLN A 100 -25.22 -2.56 -0.91
C GLN A 100 -24.36 -3.27 -1.97
N THR A 101 -24.41 -2.80 -3.21
CA THR A 101 -23.59 -3.34 -4.31
C THR A 101 -22.10 -3.19 -4.03
N ALA A 102 -21.68 -2.05 -3.46
CA ALA A 102 -20.29 -1.82 -3.05
C ALA A 102 -19.83 -2.81 -1.97
N ILE A 103 -20.65 -3.01 -0.94
CA ILE A 103 -20.40 -3.96 0.14
C ILE A 103 -20.32 -5.39 -0.38
N ASP A 104 -21.25 -5.82 -1.24
CA ASP A 104 -21.23 -7.17 -1.80
C ASP A 104 -20.04 -7.40 -2.72
N SER A 105 -19.57 -6.34 -3.38
CA SER A 105 -18.34 -6.39 -4.18
C SER A 105 -17.10 -6.50 -3.28
N LEU A 106 -17.04 -5.76 -2.18
CA LEU A 106 -15.99 -5.91 -1.16
C LEU A 106 -15.97 -7.33 -0.58
N LYS A 107 -17.13 -7.92 -0.24
CA LYS A 107 -17.21 -9.32 0.21
C LYS A 107 -16.64 -10.29 -0.83
N THR A 108 -16.99 -10.09 -2.10
CA THR A 108 -16.47 -10.91 -3.21
C THR A 108 -14.95 -10.78 -3.33
N LEU A 109 -14.43 -9.55 -3.26
CA LEU A 109 -12.98 -9.28 -3.26
C LEU A 109 -12.29 -9.91 -2.05
N SER A 110 -12.90 -9.85 -0.86
CA SER A 110 -12.36 -10.49 0.34
C SER A 110 -12.29 -12.01 0.19
N SER A 111 -13.31 -12.66 -0.37
CA SER A 111 -13.27 -14.10 -0.64
C SER A 111 -12.18 -14.46 -1.66
N TYR A 112 -12.01 -13.64 -2.71
CA TYR A 112 -10.93 -13.84 -3.68
C TYR A 112 -9.55 -13.66 -3.03
N ALA A 113 -9.36 -12.61 -2.25
CA ALA A 113 -8.10 -12.34 -1.53
C ALA A 113 -7.76 -13.47 -0.55
N GLN A 114 -8.75 -13.99 0.19
CA GLN A 114 -8.57 -15.15 1.05
C GLN A 114 -8.12 -16.38 0.25
N GLY A 115 -8.71 -16.63 -0.93
CA GLY A 115 -8.28 -17.72 -1.80
C GLY A 115 -6.87 -17.57 -2.37
N GLN A 116 -6.43 -16.33 -2.66
CA GLN A 116 -5.03 -16.08 -3.05
C GLN A 116 -4.07 -16.30 -1.88
N LEU A 117 -4.43 -15.80 -0.69
CA LEU A 117 -3.66 -15.98 0.53
C LEU A 117 -3.41 -17.46 0.83
N THR A 118 -4.46 -18.29 0.80
CA THR A 118 -4.32 -19.74 1.04
C THR A 118 -3.47 -20.42 -0.03
N ARG A 119 -3.60 -20.00 -1.29
CA ARG A 119 -2.80 -20.52 -2.41
C ARG A 119 -1.31 -20.22 -2.24
N VAL A 120 -0.95 -18.99 -1.85
CA VAL A 120 0.46 -18.61 -1.64
C VAL A 120 1.03 -19.30 -0.41
N MET A 121 0.21 -19.54 0.62
CA MET A 121 0.62 -20.27 1.82
C MET A 121 0.67 -21.78 1.65
N ALA A 122 0.14 -22.34 0.57
CA ALA A 122 0.00 -23.78 0.41
C ALA A 122 1.36 -24.51 0.39
N LEU A 123 1.36 -25.76 0.88
CA LEU A 123 2.59 -26.55 1.02
C LEU A 123 3.12 -27.09 -0.32
N ASP A 124 2.28 -27.13 -1.36
CA ASP A 124 2.66 -27.46 -2.73
C ASP A 124 3.52 -26.37 -3.38
N VAL A 125 3.39 -25.12 -2.92
CA VAL A 125 4.27 -24.01 -3.31
C VAL A 125 5.66 -24.21 -2.69
N ASN A 126 5.71 -24.35 -1.36
CA ASN A 126 6.93 -24.71 -0.65
C ASN A 126 6.59 -25.38 0.69
N PRO A 127 7.01 -26.64 0.91
CA PRO A 127 6.70 -27.36 2.14
C PRO A 127 7.62 -26.99 3.31
N ALA A 128 8.81 -26.44 3.04
CA ALA A 128 9.87 -26.24 4.03
C ALA A 128 9.98 -24.79 4.53
N PHE A 129 9.61 -23.82 3.69
CA PHE A 129 9.72 -22.39 3.96
C PHE A 129 8.46 -21.64 3.52
N GLY A 130 7.90 -20.83 4.42
CA GLY A 130 6.75 -19.97 4.12
C GLY A 130 7.14 -18.62 3.52
N PRO A 131 6.19 -17.88 2.93
CA PRO A 131 6.40 -16.47 2.59
C PRO A 131 6.62 -15.63 3.86
N PHE A 132 7.14 -14.42 3.68
CA PHE A 132 7.34 -13.47 4.77
C PHE A 132 6.00 -12.92 5.23
N ILE A 133 5.76 -12.96 6.54
CA ILE A 133 4.53 -12.43 7.14
C ILE A 133 4.91 -11.17 7.92
N CYS A 134 4.43 -10.01 7.46
CA CYS A 134 4.60 -8.76 8.17
C CYS A 134 3.33 -8.44 8.97
N ILE A 135 3.50 -8.11 10.24
CA ILE A 135 2.42 -7.68 11.13
C ILE A 135 2.82 -6.38 11.83
N ASP A 136 1.85 -5.53 12.06
CA ASP A 136 2.03 -4.28 12.78
C ASP A 136 0.72 -3.86 13.47
N ASN A 137 0.83 -3.06 14.51
CA ASN A 137 -0.33 -2.62 15.27
C ASN A 137 -1.22 -1.68 14.44
N LEU A 138 -2.53 -1.74 14.68
CA LEU A 138 -3.50 -0.81 14.11
C LEU A 138 -4.34 -0.18 15.21
N ASP A 139 -4.10 1.11 15.43
CA ASP A 139 -4.92 1.93 16.32
C ASP A 139 -5.82 2.86 15.49
N MET A 140 -7.13 2.64 15.56
CA MET A 140 -8.13 3.49 14.91
C MET A 140 -8.95 4.23 15.97
N GLU A 141 -8.89 5.56 15.96
CA GLU A 141 -9.76 6.38 16.80
C GLU A 141 -11.10 6.62 16.09
N GLU A 142 -12.19 6.07 16.63
CA GLU A 142 -13.52 6.55 16.32
C GLU A 142 -13.80 7.78 17.19
N ARG A 143 -13.75 8.96 16.55
CA ARG A 143 -13.97 10.23 17.25
C ARG A 143 -15.41 10.68 17.13
N VAL A 144 -16.10 10.81 18.26
CA VAL A 144 -17.44 11.40 18.30
C VAL A 144 -17.31 12.92 18.49
N HIS A 145 -17.82 13.70 17.53
CA HIS A 145 -17.72 15.16 17.57
C HIS A 145 -18.58 15.82 18.66
N MET A 146 -19.71 15.22 19.03
CA MET A 146 -20.59 15.68 20.11
C MET A 146 -20.80 14.55 21.10
N ALA A 147 -20.11 14.60 22.23
CA ALA A 147 -20.27 13.61 23.29
C ALA A 147 -21.69 13.65 23.85
N SER A 148 -22.34 12.49 23.93
CA SER A 148 -23.60 12.31 24.65
C SER A 148 -23.49 11.08 25.55
N VAL A 149 -24.42 10.90 26.47
CA VAL A 149 -24.48 9.65 27.27
C VAL A 149 -24.64 8.48 26.30
N GLY A 150 -23.68 7.55 26.30
CA GLY A 150 -23.61 6.41 25.37
C GLY A 150 -22.80 6.63 24.09
N HIS A 151 -22.45 7.88 23.73
CA HIS A 151 -21.62 8.20 22.57
C HIS A 151 -20.32 8.88 23.03
N ARG A 152 -19.26 8.08 23.12
CA ARG A 152 -17.91 8.52 23.45
C ARG A 152 -16.96 8.13 22.34
N SER A 153 -15.91 8.92 22.13
CA SER A 153 -14.81 8.47 21.30
C SER A 153 -14.26 7.15 21.84
N MET A 154 -13.90 6.25 20.94
CA MET A 154 -13.31 4.97 21.28
C MET A 154 -12.08 4.69 20.42
N MET A 155 -11.12 3.98 21.01
CA MET A 155 -9.97 3.45 20.30
C MET A 155 -10.25 2.00 19.97
N PHE A 156 -10.17 1.65 18.70
CA PHE A 156 -10.04 0.28 18.26
C PHE A 156 -8.55 -0.07 18.24
N HIS A 157 -8.21 -1.16 18.91
CA HIS A 157 -6.87 -1.74 18.92
C HIS A 157 -6.95 -3.07 18.19
N GLY A 158 -6.24 -3.19 17.09
CA GLY A 158 -6.10 -4.45 16.36
C GLY A 158 -4.70 -4.59 15.79
N THR A 159 -4.54 -5.57 14.91
CA THR A 159 -3.30 -5.81 14.19
C THR A 159 -3.63 -5.99 12.73
N TRP A 160 -2.90 -5.29 11.87
CA TRP A 160 -2.95 -5.50 10.44
C TRP A 160 -1.71 -6.26 10.00
N GLY A 161 -1.77 -6.84 8.80
CA GLY A 161 -0.60 -7.52 8.26
C GLY A 161 -0.80 -7.93 6.82
N TYR A 162 0.29 -8.41 6.24
CA TYR A 162 0.33 -8.91 4.88
C TYR A 162 1.38 -9.99 4.77
N ILE A 163 1.24 -10.85 3.76
CA ILE A 163 2.30 -11.76 3.35
C ILE A 163 2.93 -11.24 2.07
N HIS A 164 4.24 -11.42 1.94
CA HIS A 164 4.96 -11.11 0.71
C HIS A 164 5.97 -12.20 0.40
N THR A 165 6.21 -12.39 -0.89
CA THR A 165 7.17 -13.38 -1.38
C THR A 165 8.30 -12.66 -2.09
N PRO A 166 9.58 -12.98 -1.80
CA PRO A 166 10.69 -12.43 -2.55
C PRO A 166 10.56 -12.73 -4.04
N HIS A 167 11.15 -11.88 -4.87
CA HIS A 167 11.08 -12.05 -6.32
C HIS A 167 11.58 -13.43 -6.75
N LYS A 168 10.90 -14.07 -7.72
CA LYS A 168 11.18 -15.44 -8.15
C LYS A 168 12.66 -15.68 -8.50
N ALA A 169 13.29 -14.74 -9.19
CA ALA A 169 14.71 -14.87 -9.55
C ALA A 169 15.66 -14.96 -8.35
N LEU A 170 15.31 -14.31 -7.23
CA LEU A 170 16.06 -14.45 -5.98
C LEU A 170 15.78 -15.82 -5.36
N LEU A 171 14.52 -16.24 -5.29
CA LEU A 171 14.17 -17.55 -4.75
C LEU A 171 14.78 -18.72 -5.53
N ASP A 172 14.86 -18.60 -6.85
CA ASP A 172 15.45 -19.61 -7.73
C ASP A 172 17.00 -19.66 -7.59
N SER A 173 17.65 -18.65 -6.99
CA SER A 173 19.10 -18.63 -6.75
C SER A 173 19.52 -19.21 -5.39
N LEU A 174 18.56 -19.51 -4.50
CA LEU A 174 18.82 -19.98 -3.14
C LEU A 174 18.96 -21.51 -3.07
N ASP A 175 19.77 -21.99 -2.11
CA ASP A 175 19.85 -23.40 -1.76
C ASP A 175 18.78 -23.77 -0.73
N TRP A 176 17.70 -24.40 -1.21
CA TRP A 176 16.60 -24.85 -0.36
C TRP A 176 16.97 -25.92 0.67
N SER A 177 18.10 -26.62 0.50
CA SER A 177 18.57 -27.59 1.49
C SER A 177 19.04 -26.93 2.79
N GLU A 178 19.41 -25.65 2.72
CA GLU A 178 19.82 -24.81 3.85
C GLU A 178 18.66 -23.94 4.40
N ILE A 179 17.55 -23.82 3.66
CA ILE A 179 16.42 -22.94 4.01
C ILE A 179 15.22 -23.79 4.44
N ASN A 180 15.32 -24.33 5.65
CA ASN A 180 14.24 -25.10 6.27
C ASN A 180 14.36 -25.07 7.80
N LEU A 181 13.31 -25.56 8.47
CA LEU A 181 13.22 -25.53 9.92
C LEU A 181 14.34 -26.31 10.62
N ASN A 182 14.81 -27.41 10.04
CA ASN A 182 15.90 -28.20 10.63
C ASN A 182 17.24 -27.46 10.53
N ALA A 183 17.59 -26.97 9.33
CA ALA A 183 18.80 -26.17 9.12
C ALA A 183 18.83 -24.93 10.02
N PHE A 184 17.70 -24.21 10.12
CA PHE A 184 17.55 -23.07 11.03
C PHE A 184 17.83 -23.43 12.49
N ASN A 185 17.22 -24.52 12.99
CA ASN A 185 17.44 -24.96 14.36
C ASN A 185 18.89 -25.42 14.62
N GLN A 186 19.54 -26.05 13.64
CA GLN A 186 20.94 -26.44 13.73
C GLN A 186 21.85 -25.21 13.80
N ALA A 187 21.61 -24.20 12.97
CA ALA A 187 22.32 -22.92 13.01
C ALA A 187 22.14 -22.21 14.36
N LEU A 188 20.94 -22.23 14.96
CA LEU A 188 20.73 -21.65 16.29
C LEU A 188 21.53 -22.35 17.39
N GLN A 189 21.89 -23.63 17.26
CA GLN A 189 22.73 -24.30 18.25
C GLN A 189 24.16 -23.75 18.26
N THR A 190 24.68 -23.32 17.10
CA THR A 190 26.05 -22.78 17.00
C THR A 190 26.18 -21.40 17.64
N VAL A 191 25.07 -20.65 17.75
CA VAL A 191 25.05 -19.31 18.39
C VAL A 191 25.51 -19.38 19.84
N ARG A 192 25.22 -20.47 20.57
CA ARG A 192 25.60 -20.63 21.99
C ARG A 192 27.12 -20.60 22.22
N THR A 193 27.88 -21.02 21.21
CA THR A 193 29.34 -21.09 21.25
C THR A 193 30.01 -20.09 20.32
N MET A 194 29.22 -19.24 19.66
CA MET A 194 29.73 -18.23 18.74
C MET A 194 30.54 -17.20 19.53
N SER A 195 31.79 -16.99 19.13
CA SER A 195 32.62 -15.90 19.66
C SER A 195 32.31 -14.64 18.86
N ILE A 196 31.76 -13.64 19.55
CA ILE A 196 31.49 -12.32 18.96
C ILE A 196 32.59 -11.38 19.45
N THR A 197 33.27 -10.74 18.50
CA THR A 197 34.27 -9.71 18.73
C THR A 197 33.77 -8.38 18.19
N PRO A 198 34.25 -7.24 18.70
CA PRO A 198 33.88 -5.93 18.16
C PRO A 198 34.15 -5.79 16.65
N ARG A 199 35.14 -6.52 16.13
CA ARG A 199 35.51 -6.49 14.71
C ARG A 199 34.41 -7.05 13.81
N ASP A 200 33.57 -7.95 14.31
CA ASP A 200 32.46 -8.55 13.55
C ASP A 200 31.36 -7.52 13.23
N PHE A 201 31.38 -6.35 13.89
CA PHE A 201 30.47 -5.23 13.64
C PHE A 201 31.12 -4.08 12.86
N LEU A 202 32.39 -4.21 12.49
CA LEU A 202 33.09 -3.19 11.71
C LEU A 202 33.12 -3.58 10.23
N PRO A 203 33.04 -2.60 9.30
CA PRO A 203 33.17 -2.89 7.89
C PRO A 203 34.53 -3.52 7.60
N ASP A 204 34.54 -4.46 6.67
CA ASP A 204 35.80 -4.97 6.13
C ASP A 204 36.41 -3.97 5.14
N ARG A 205 37.63 -4.25 4.69
CA ARG A 205 38.37 -3.37 3.79
C ARG A 205 37.62 -3.12 2.47
N GLN A 206 36.96 -4.14 1.95
CA GLN A 206 36.21 -4.04 0.70
C GLN A 206 34.99 -3.11 0.86
N THR A 207 34.29 -3.24 1.99
CA THR A 207 33.14 -2.41 2.35
C THR A 207 33.57 -0.95 2.56
N GLU A 208 34.70 -0.71 3.24
CA GLU A 208 35.26 0.64 3.39
C GLU A 208 35.65 1.27 2.05
N ASP A 209 36.29 0.51 1.16
CA ASP A 209 36.68 0.99 -0.16
C ASP A 209 35.44 1.32 -1.02
N HIS A 210 34.41 0.48 -0.96
CA HIS A 210 33.12 0.76 -1.58
C HIS A 210 32.49 2.04 -1.00
N TYR A 211 32.45 2.18 0.33
CA TYR A 211 31.92 3.35 1.01
C TYR A 211 32.66 4.65 0.62
N CYS A 212 33.98 4.58 0.42
CA CYS A 212 34.77 5.69 -0.10
C CYS A 212 34.31 6.12 -1.51
N LEU A 213 34.00 5.16 -2.39
CA LEU A 213 33.49 5.44 -3.73
C LEU A 213 32.10 6.08 -3.69
N VAL A 214 31.23 5.67 -2.76
CA VAL A 214 29.92 6.31 -2.53
C VAL A 214 30.10 7.79 -2.19
N TRP A 215 30.95 8.11 -1.20
CA TRP A 215 31.24 9.51 -0.84
C TRP A 215 31.81 10.33 -1.98
N LYS A 216 32.78 9.77 -2.72
CA LYS A 216 33.35 10.43 -3.90
C LYS A 216 32.28 10.75 -4.95
N SER A 217 31.32 9.84 -5.13
CA SER A 217 30.24 10.03 -6.10
C SER A 217 29.24 11.10 -5.66
N GLN A 218 28.89 11.13 -4.37
CA GLN A 218 28.05 12.18 -3.80
C GLN A 218 28.71 13.56 -3.88
N LEU A 219 30.01 13.66 -3.58
CA LEU A 219 30.79 14.88 -3.74
C LEU A 219 30.85 15.33 -5.20
N ALA A 220 31.09 14.41 -6.13
CA ALA A 220 31.11 14.69 -7.56
C ALA A 220 29.74 15.17 -8.06
N SER A 221 28.65 14.57 -7.58
CA SER A 221 27.27 14.97 -7.89
C SER A 221 27.01 16.42 -7.48
N VAL A 222 27.35 16.80 -6.25
CA VAL A 222 27.19 18.18 -5.74
C VAL A 222 28.07 19.16 -6.50
N MET A 223 29.35 18.81 -6.73
CA MET A 223 30.29 19.64 -7.47
C MET A 223 29.74 19.97 -8.86
N MET A 224 29.27 18.93 -9.58
CA MET A 224 28.75 19.06 -10.94
C MET A 224 27.42 19.83 -10.99
N LYS A 225 26.51 19.59 -10.03
CA LYS A 225 25.20 20.25 -9.99
C LYS A 225 25.27 21.74 -9.65
N TYR A 226 26.15 22.12 -8.72
CA TYR A 226 26.04 23.43 -8.05
C TYR A 226 27.29 24.30 -8.10
N ILE A 227 28.47 23.74 -8.38
CA ILE A 227 29.74 24.46 -8.24
C ILE A 227 30.43 24.65 -9.59
N ALA A 228 30.81 23.55 -10.26
CA ALA A 228 31.53 23.61 -11.52
C ALA A 228 31.44 22.31 -12.32
N GLU A 229 31.51 22.45 -13.64
CA GLU A 229 31.65 21.33 -14.57
C GLU A 229 33.13 21.10 -14.92
N PRO A 230 33.58 19.82 -14.98
CA PRO A 230 34.95 19.52 -15.36
C PRO A 230 35.18 19.80 -16.85
N ALA A 231 36.33 20.41 -17.17
CA ALA A 231 36.73 20.66 -18.56
C ALA A 231 36.86 19.36 -19.39
N THR A 232 37.19 18.24 -18.74
CA THR A 232 37.24 16.91 -19.35
C THR A 232 36.56 15.88 -18.45
N LYS A 233 35.68 15.05 -19.03
CA LYS A 233 35.03 13.95 -18.30
C LYS A 233 35.93 12.72 -18.10
N ALA A 234 37.05 12.64 -18.83
CA ALA A 234 38.00 11.55 -18.68
C ALA A 234 38.66 11.60 -17.29
N GLY A 235 38.54 10.52 -16.52
CA GLY A 235 39.07 10.42 -15.16
C GLY A 235 38.25 11.13 -14.08
N ALA A 236 37.10 11.73 -14.44
CA ALA A 236 36.18 12.29 -13.45
C ALA A 236 35.53 11.17 -12.62
N TYR A 237 35.25 11.45 -11.35
CA TYR A 237 34.48 10.54 -10.52
C TYR A 237 33.03 10.42 -11.04
N PRO A 238 32.43 9.22 -11.00
CA PRO A 238 31.00 9.05 -11.30
C PRO A 238 30.14 9.91 -10.39
N THR A 239 28.98 10.38 -10.87
CA THR A 239 28.00 11.12 -10.05
C THR A 239 26.99 10.19 -9.37
N GLU A 240 26.89 8.96 -9.86
CA GLU A 240 26.07 7.90 -9.28
C GLU A 240 26.97 7.00 -8.43
N PRO A 241 26.57 6.68 -7.18
CA PRO A 241 27.29 5.71 -6.35
C PRO A 241 27.45 4.37 -7.08
N PRO A 242 28.54 3.62 -6.83
CA PRO A 242 28.67 2.27 -7.36
C PRO A 242 27.56 1.37 -6.83
N GLU A 243 27.12 0.43 -7.67
CA GLU A 243 26.11 -0.56 -7.33
C GLU A 243 26.55 -1.44 -6.15
N LEU A 244 25.64 -1.69 -5.20
CA LEU A 244 25.81 -2.63 -4.10
C LEU A 244 24.63 -3.60 -4.10
N GLU A 245 24.91 -4.87 -4.39
CA GLU A 245 23.93 -5.97 -4.36
C GLU A 245 22.56 -5.60 -4.94
N VAL A 246 22.55 -5.13 -6.19
CA VAL A 246 21.34 -4.57 -6.82
C VAL A 246 20.27 -5.64 -6.93
N LEU A 247 19.23 -5.48 -6.11
CA LEU A 247 18.02 -6.28 -6.18
C LEU A 247 17.11 -5.76 -7.29
N SER A 248 16.29 -6.66 -7.83
CA SER A 248 15.28 -6.30 -8.83
C SER A 248 14.31 -5.26 -8.25
N PRO A 249 14.06 -4.12 -8.93
CA PRO A 249 13.13 -3.09 -8.48
C PRO A 249 11.65 -3.48 -8.72
N GLN A 250 11.39 -4.74 -9.06
CA GLN A 250 10.03 -5.21 -9.29
C GLN A 250 9.25 -5.23 -7.98
N ALA A 251 8.00 -4.78 -8.03
CA ALA A 251 7.10 -4.83 -6.89
C ALA A 251 6.95 -6.28 -6.41
N PRO A 252 7.12 -6.56 -5.11
CA PRO A 252 6.87 -7.89 -4.57
C PRO A 252 5.39 -8.23 -4.69
N ASP A 253 5.10 -9.52 -4.80
CA ASP A 253 3.73 -10.00 -4.70
C ASP A 253 3.28 -9.92 -3.24
N PHE A 254 2.20 -9.18 -2.98
CA PHE A 254 1.70 -8.90 -1.63
C PHE A 254 0.25 -9.37 -1.49
N HIS A 255 -0.07 -9.99 -0.36
CA HIS A 255 -1.43 -10.42 -0.04
C HIS A 255 -1.79 -9.97 1.36
N MET A 256 -2.84 -9.14 1.47
CA MET A 256 -3.27 -8.62 2.76
C MET A 256 -3.90 -9.71 3.61
N LEU A 257 -3.52 -9.75 4.89
CA LEU A 257 -4.27 -10.48 5.89
C LEU A 257 -5.57 -9.72 6.19
N LYS A 258 -6.62 -10.47 6.50
CA LYS A 258 -7.83 -9.91 7.11
C LYS A 258 -7.43 -9.27 8.44
N LEU A 259 -7.94 -8.06 8.67
CA LEU A 259 -7.73 -7.32 9.90
C LEU A 259 -8.07 -8.18 11.12
N MET A 260 -7.16 -8.19 12.09
CA MET A 260 -7.25 -8.94 13.33
C MET A 260 -7.74 -8.00 14.43
N GLU A 261 -8.71 -8.46 15.22
CA GLU A 261 -9.20 -7.73 16.41
C GLU A 261 -8.24 -7.89 17.59
N GLU A 262 -7.36 -8.89 17.51
CA GLU A 262 -6.27 -9.11 18.43
C GLU A 262 -5.22 -7.99 18.31
N SER A 263 -4.63 -7.58 19.43
CA SER A 263 -3.57 -6.58 19.49
C SER A 263 -2.23 -7.23 19.84
N ASP A 264 -1.17 -6.88 19.12
CA ASP A 264 0.20 -7.33 19.38
C ASP A 264 0.95 -6.48 20.43
N ASN A 265 0.27 -5.53 21.09
CA ASN A 265 0.86 -4.64 22.10
C ASN A 265 1.17 -5.35 23.43
N SER A 266 0.93 -6.66 23.54
CA SER A 266 1.31 -7.46 24.71
C SER A 266 1.80 -8.83 24.28
N ALA A 267 2.49 -9.52 25.20
CA ALA A 267 2.87 -10.90 25.01
C ALA A 267 1.64 -11.77 24.71
N GLU A 268 0.64 -11.82 25.60
CA GLU A 268 -0.57 -12.62 25.35
C GLU A 268 -1.22 -12.32 23.99
N GLY A 269 -1.35 -11.02 23.69
CA GLY A 269 -1.92 -10.53 22.45
C GLY A 269 -1.19 -10.98 21.18
N ILE A 270 0.15 -10.92 21.14
CA ILE A 270 0.90 -11.43 19.96
C ILE A 270 0.73 -12.95 19.78
N GLY A 271 0.52 -13.70 20.87
CA GLY A 271 0.17 -15.12 20.79
C GLY A 271 -1.16 -15.33 20.05
N GLN A 272 -2.17 -14.53 20.39
CA GLN A 272 -3.49 -14.57 19.75
C GLN A 272 -3.44 -14.09 18.29
N VAL A 273 -2.63 -13.05 18.00
CA VAL A 273 -2.37 -12.57 16.63
C VAL A 273 -1.80 -13.70 15.78
N ILE A 274 -0.81 -14.46 16.26
CA ILE A 274 -0.19 -15.55 15.49
C ILE A 274 -1.19 -16.68 15.23
N GLU A 275 -2.04 -17.00 16.20
CA GLU A 275 -3.14 -17.95 15.99
C GLU A 275 -4.13 -17.43 14.94
N SER A 276 -4.41 -16.12 14.94
CA SER A 276 -5.26 -15.47 13.94
C SER A 276 -4.64 -15.50 12.54
N VAL A 277 -3.34 -15.20 12.41
CA VAL A 277 -2.57 -15.36 11.18
C VAL A 277 -2.68 -16.81 10.69
N GLN A 278 -2.38 -17.78 11.54
CA GLN A 278 -2.41 -19.20 11.19
C GLN A 278 -3.78 -19.62 10.63
N ARG A 279 -4.89 -19.21 11.28
CA ARG A 279 -6.27 -19.49 10.80
C ARG A 279 -6.53 -18.94 9.40
N GLN A 280 -5.91 -17.82 9.03
CA GLN A 280 -6.08 -17.20 7.73
C GLN A 280 -5.29 -17.88 6.61
N THR A 281 -4.19 -18.57 6.95
CA THR A 281 -3.33 -19.25 5.96
C THR A 281 -3.97 -20.46 5.28
N GLY A 282 -5.02 -21.03 5.88
CA GLY A 282 -5.61 -22.30 5.44
C GLY A 282 -4.82 -23.56 5.84
N LEU A 283 -3.69 -23.41 6.54
CA LEU A 283 -2.91 -24.52 7.09
C LEU A 283 -3.47 -24.97 8.45
N THR A 284 -3.36 -26.27 8.73
CA THR A 284 -3.57 -26.81 10.08
C THR A 284 -2.47 -26.31 11.03
N PRO A 285 -2.70 -26.33 12.36
CA PRO A 285 -1.68 -25.96 13.33
C PRO A 285 -0.37 -26.74 13.16
N GLU A 286 -0.46 -28.02 12.84
CA GLU A 286 0.68 -28.92 12.65
C GLU A 286 1.44 -28.60 11.36
N GLU A 287 0.75 -28.32 10.26
CA GLU A 287 1.36 -27.92 8.98
C GLU A 287 2.05 -26.57 9.11
N PHE A 288 1.40 -25.59 9.75
CA PHE A 288 1.99 -24.28 9.97
C PHE A 288 3.25 -24.38 10.84
N ALA A 289 3.19 -25.18 11.91
CA ALA A 289 4.30 -25.41 12.83
C ALA A 289 5.42 -26.29 12.26
N GLY A 290 5.12 -27.13 11.27
CA GLY A 290 6.10 -27.96 10.58
C GLY A 290 6.98 -27.19 9.59
N ARG A 291 6.56 -25.99 9.19
CA ARG A 291 7.26 -25.14 8.21
C ARG A 291 7.96 -23.97 8.88
N LEU A 292 9.14 -23.57 8.37
CA LEU A 292 9.82 -22.35 8.80
C LEU A 292 9.02 -21.13 8.32
N GLN A 293 8.59 -20.27 9.25
CA GLN A 293 7.77 -19.10 8.96
C GLN A 293 8.56 -17.82 9.29
N PRO A 294 9.15 -17.14 8.29
CA PRO A 294 9.73 -15.83 8.49
C PRO A 294 8.64 -14.80 8.78
N MET A 295 8.83 -14.01 9.83
CA MET A 295 7.92 -12.96 10.25
C MET A 295 8.65 -11.65 10.48
N GLU A 296 7.94 -10.54 10.31
CA GLU A 296 8.46 -9.20 10.48
C GLU A 296 7.49 -8.37 11.32
N GLY A 297 8.03 -7.54 12.20
CA GLY A 297 7.26 -6.58 12.98
C GLY A 297 8.13 -5.46 13.51
N ASP A 298 7.53 -4.54 14.25
CA ASP A 298 8.30 -3.51 14.93
C ASP A 298 9.07 -4.08 16.13
N LEU A 299 9.85 -3.23 16.81
CA LEU A 299 10.61 -3.65 17.99
C LEU A 299 9.72 -4.17 19.12
N GLY A 300 8.57 -3.54 19.35
CA GLY A 300 7.62 -3.95 20.38
C GLY A 300 7.02 -5.32 20.07
N THR A 301 6.56 -5.53 18.83
CA THR A 301 6.05 -6.83 18.35
C THR A 301 7.10 -7.93 18.54
N CYS A 302 8.37 -7.66 18.18
CA CYS A 302 9.46 -8.63 18.32
C CYS A 302 9.77 -8.95 19.79
N GLN A 303 9.73 -7.95 20.69
CA GLN A 303 9.92 -8.14 22.13
C GLN A 303 8.77 -8.95 22.75
N ASN A 304 7.53 -8.61 22.42
CA ASN A 304 6.35 -9.33 22.88
C ASN A 304 6.37 -10.79 22.41
N PHE A 305 6.75 -11.02 21.15
CA PHE A 305 6.88 -12.36 20.59
C PHE A 305 7.92 -13.20 21.34
N ASN A 306 9.11 -12.65 21.57
CA ASN A 306 10.17 -13.36 22.29
C ASN A 306 9.78 -13.61 23.76
N THR A 307 9.04 -12.69 24.37
CA THR A 307 8.46 -12.88 25.71
C THR A 307 7.48 -14.05 25.71
N MET A 308 6.58 -14.13 24.73
CA MET A 308 5.66 -15.27 24.62
C MET A 308 6.35 -16.59 24.40
N ARG A 309 7.31 -16.63 23.47
CA ARG A 309 8.11 -17.83 23.23
C ARG A 309 8.78 -18.31 24.51
N THR A 310 9.30 -17.38 25.31
CA THR A 310 9.91 -17.69 26.61
C THR A 310 8.88 -18.23 27.61
N LEU A 311 7.70 -17.61 27.72
CA LEU A 311 6.62 -18.08 28.59
C LEU A 311 6.11 -19.47 28.21
N ARG A 312 6.17 -19.83 26.92
CA ARG A 312 5.82 -21.16 26.42
C ARG A 312 6.97 -22.16 26.51
N ASN A 313 8.16 -21.80 26.99
CA ASN A 313 9.30 -22.71 27.12
C ASN A 313 9.44 -23.21 28.57
N PRO A 314 9.57 -24.53 28.85
CA PRO A 314 9.61 -25.65 27.91
C PRO A 314 8.23 -26.17 27.49
N ASN A 315 7.99 -26.22 26.17
CA ASN A 315 6.84 -26.89 25.58
C ASN A 315 7.27 -27.75 24.40
N LYS A 316 6.93 -29.05 24.47
CA LYS A 316 7.25 -30.04 23.44
C LYS A 316 6.23 -30.08 22.30
N ARG A 317 5.06 -29.44 22.47
CA ARG A 317 4.02 -29.36 21.44
C ARG A 317 4.45 -28.33 20.39
N THR A 318 4.69 -28.80 19.17
CA THR A 318 5.23 -27.98 18.06
C THR A 318 4.26 -26.87 17.64
N ASN A 319 2.96 -27.15 17.65
CA ASN A 319 1.91 -26.18 17.35
C ASN A 319 1.73 -25.07 18.39
N GLU A 320 2.28 -25.23 19.60
CA GLU A 320 2.17 -24.23 20.67
C GLU A 320 3.50 -23.50 20.91
N ASN A 321 4.65 -24.12 20.67
CA ASN A 321 5.95 -23.61 21.13
C ASN A 321 6.55 -22.45 20.29
N MET A 322 5.99 -22.16 19.12
CA MET A 322 6.40 -21.05 18.24
C MET A 322 7.87 -21.12 17.77
N ASN A 323 8.52 -22.28 17.84
CA ASN A 323 9.93 -22.44 17.46
C ASN A 323 10.15 -22.45 15.96
N ASN A 324 9.09 -22.61 15.17
CA ASN A 324 9.12 -22.59 13.72
C ASN A 324 9.07 -21.20 13.11
N ILE A 325 8.82 -20.17 13.93
CA ILE A 325 8.73 -18.79 13.49
C ILE A 325 10.09 -18.13 13.68
N THR A 326 10.54 -17.30 12.75
CA THR A 326 11.66 -16.38 13.00
C THR A 326 11.16 -14.97 12.80
N ILE A 327 11.05 -14.20 13.89
CA ILE A 327 10.60 -12.81 13.82
C ILE A 327 11.82 -11.89 13.77
N GLN A 328 11.82 -10.95 12.83
CA GLN A 328 12.86 -9.95 12.66
C GLN A 328 12.29 -8.52 12.66
N LEU A 329 13.16 -7.55 12.95
CA LEU A 329 12.80 -6.14 12.86
C LEU A 329 12.48 -5.79 11.41
N GLY A 330 11.29 -5.27 11.16
CA GLY A 330 10.88 -4.80 9.85
C GLY A 330 11.80 -3.69 9.35
N ALA A 331 12.19 -3.75 8.07
CA ALA A 331 13.13 -2.80 7.49
C ALA A 331 12.62 -1.35 7.57
N SER A 332 11.33 -1.13 7.35
CA SER A 332 10.70 0.20 7.38
C SER A 332 10.81 0.88 8.74
N HIS A 333 10.48 0.16 9.83
CA HIS A 333 10.59 0.70 11.20
C HIS A 333 12.05 0.92 11.60
N THR A 334 12.96 0.05 11.17
CA THR A 334 14.40 0.22 11.39
C THR A 334 14.92 1.50 10.73
N LEU A 335 14.61 1.70 9.43
CA LEU A 335 14.98 2.90 8.70
C LEU A 335 14.35 4.16 9.28
N TRP A 336 13.10 4.07 9.72
CA TRP A 336 12.41 5.15 10.42
C TRP A 336 13.13 5.54 11.70
N ASN A 337 13.44 4.58 12.57
CA ASN A 337 14.13 4.87 13.83
C ASN A 337 15.51 5.50 13.57
N ILE A 338 16.28 4.98 12.61
CA ILE A 338 17.57 5.55 12.22
C ILE A 338 17.42 6.99 11.73
N GLY A 339 16.51 7.24 10.79
CA GLY A 339 16.29 8.58 10.25
C GLY A 339 15.82 9.58 11.31
N GLN A 340 14.92 9.14 12.19
CA GLN A 340 14.44 9.94 13.31
C GLN A 340 15.57 10.25 14.30
N THR A 341 16.44 9.28 14.61
CA THR A 341 17.60 9.49 15.48
C THR A 341 18.55 10.51 14.88
N ILE A 342 18.94 10.36 13.60
CA ILE A 342 19.82 11.31 12.91
C ILE A 342 19.25 12.72 13.01
N PHE A 343 17.97 12.90 12.66
CA PHE A 343 17.38 14.23 12.77
C PHE A 343 17.31 14.71 14.20
N THR A 344 16.79 13.94 15.15
CA THR A 344 16.66 14.41 16.54
C THR A 344 18.00 14.84 17.13
N THR A 345 19.09 14.14 16.79
CA THR A 345 20.44 14.47 17.22
C THR A 345 21.00 15.73 16.55
N HIS A 346 20.75 15.91 15.24
CA HIS A 346 21.37 16.97 14.45
C HIS A 346 20.42 18.13 14.08
N PHE A 347 19.17 18.10 14.55
CA PHE A 347 18.15 19.08 14.16
C PHE A 347 18.54 20.48 14.58
N GLY A 348 19.04 20.61 15.82
CA GLY A 348 19.39 21.88 16.44
C GLY A 348 18.25 22.55 17.20
N ASP A 349 18.58 23.64 17.89
CA ASP A 349 17.62 24.46 18.62
C ASP A 349 17.03 25.56 17.72
N VAL A 350 15.73 25.49 17.46
CA VAL A 350 14.99 26.45 16.64
C VAL A 350 14.83 27.83 17.30
N ASN A 351 15.04 27.93 18.62
CA ASN A 351 14.90 29.18 19.36
C ASN A 351 16.21 29.97 19.44
N SER A 352 17.33 29.38 19.00
CA SER A 352 18.63 30.03 18.98
C SER A 352 19.01 30.40 17.54
N SER A 353 19.17 31.69 17.28
CA SER A 353 19.60 32.21 15.97
C SER A 353 21.06 31.86 15.62
N GLU A 354 21.86 31.50 16.63
CA GLU A 354 23.25 31.04 16.47
C GLU A 354 23.32 29.55 16.14
N ASN A 355 22.23 28.80 16.32
CA ASN A 355 22.21 27.39 16.01
C ASN A 355 22.26 27.15 14.49
N MET A 356 23.09 26.19 14.09
CA MET A 356 23.36 25.82 12.70
C MET A 356 22.90 24.39 12.38
N GLY A 357 21.95 23.85 13.16
CA GLY A 357 21.41 22.51 12.94
C GLY A 357 20.60 22.39 11.66
N ALA A 358 20.18 21.16 11.35
CA ALA A 358 19.46 20.82 10.13
C ALA A 358 18.19 21.67 9.91
N TRP A 359 17.54 22.14 10.99
CA TRP A 359 16.34 22.97 10.90
C TRP A 359 16.57 24.24 10.07
N ARG A 360 17.76 24.84 10.16
CA ARG A 360 18.09 26.10 9.48
C ARG A 360 18.23 25.90 7.98
N THR A 361 18.94 24.83 7.59
CA THR A 361 19.06 24.41 6.19
C THR A 361 17.70 24.12 5.59
N LEU A 362 16.88 23.33 6.29
CA LEU A 362 15.54 22.98 5.81
C LEU A 362 14.64 24.21 5.68
N ASN A 363 14.70 25.14 6.64
CA ASN A 363 13.94 26.38 6.57
C ASN A 363 14.37 27.25 5.38
N ALA A 364 15.68 27.33 5.09
CA ALA A 364 16.19 28.02 3.91
C ALA A 364 15.74 27.36 2.59
N LEU A 365 15.56 26.03 2.59
CA LEU A 365 15.01 25.25 1.49
C LEU A 365 13.47 25.26 1.43
N GLY A 366 12.80 26.09 2.24
CA GLY A 366 11.34 26.25 2.22
C GLY A 366 10.56 25.19 3.01
N THR A 367 11.24 24.37 3.82
CA THR A 367 10.59 23.36 4.68
C THR A 367 10.59 23.86 6.13
N PRO A 368 9.42 24.24 6.68
CA PRO A 368 9.36 24.74 8.04
C PRO A 368 9.67 23.63 9.05
N PRO A 369 10.40 23.94 10.16
CA PRO A 369 10.82 22.94 11.13
C PRO A 369 9.69 22.05 11.68
N SER A 370 8.48 22.61 11.84
CA SER A 370 7.29 21.92 12.35
C SER A 370 6.76 20.79 11.46
N LYS A 371 7.20 20.72 10.19
CA LYS A 371 6.80 19.68 9.24
C LYS A 371 7.79 18.52 9.14
N VAL A 372 9.02 18.69 9.64
CA VAL A 372 10.13 17.74 9.41
C VAL A 372 10.07 16.53 10.34
N LEU A 373 9.73 16.75 11.61
CA LEU A 373 9.75 15.70 12.65
C LEU A 373 8.38 15.02 12.82
N GLN A 374 7.51 15.09 11.82
CA GLN A 374 6.23 14.39 11.89
C GLN A 374 6.47 12.90 11.74
N LYS A 375 6.31 12.14 12.83
CA LYS A 375 6.44 10.68 12.87
C LYS A 375 5.72 9.99 11.69
N LYS A 376 4.59 10.54 11.22
CA LYS A 376 3.74 9.94 10.20
C LYS A 376 4.18 10.13 8.75
N ASP A 377 5.20 10.96 8.46
CA ASP A 377 5.68 11.21 7.10
C ASP A 377 7.14 10.74 6.93
N PHE A 378 7.31 9.42 6.85
CA PHE A 378 8.63 8.79 6.71
C PHE A 378 9.32 9.17 5.39
N THR A 379 8.58 9.16 4.27
CA THR A 379 9.12 9.52 2.96
C THR A 379 9.63 10.96 2.96
N GLY A 380 8.87 11.90 3.54
CA GLY A 380 9.31 13.28 3.72
C GLY A 380 10.57 13.37 4.57
N MET A 381 10.65 12.61 5.67
CA MET A 381 11.84 12.58 6.53
C MET A 381 13.10 12.14 5.78
N ILE A 382 13.07 11.05 5.00
CA ILE A 382 14.25 10.60 4.24
C ILE A 382 14.64 11.64 3.19
N GLN A 383 13.68 12.20 2.45
CA GLN A 383 13.96 13.26 1.47
C GLN A 383 14.58 14.50 2.11
N HIS A 384 14.15 14.84 3.33
CA HIS A 384 14.74 15.95 4.08
C HIS A 384 16.17 15.64 4.51
N LEU A 385 16.49 14.41 4.93
CA LEU A 385 17.86 14.01 5.26
C LEU A 385 18.77 14.14 4.05
N GLU A 386 18.34 13.65 2.89
CA GLU A 386 19.09 13.74 1.64
C GLU A 386 19.36 15.20 1.25
N ARG A 387 18.36 16.07 1.34
CA ARG A 387 18.51 17.50 1.05
C ARG A 387 19.47 18.21 2.00
N VAL A 388 19.39 17.90 3.29
CA VAL A 388 20.32 18.47 4.28
C VAL A 388 21.74 17.99 3.98
N HIS A 389 21.93 16.70 3.71
CA HIS A 389 23.20 16.12 3.34
C HIS A 389 23.80 16.79 2.09
N GLU A 390 23.01 16.92 1.02
CA GLU A 390 23.43 17.57 -0.23
C GLU A 390 23.82 19.04 -0.01
N ALA A 391 23.04 19.79 0.78
CA ALA A 391 23.35 21.18 1.12
C ALA A 391 24.61 21.30 2.01
N THR A 392 24.81 20.36 2.95
CA THR A 392 26.03 20.31 3.76
C THR A 392 27.25 20.06 2.89
N LEU A 393 27.19 19.10 1.96
CA LEU A 393 28.26 18.87 1.00
C LEU A 393 28.57 20.12 0.17
N PHE A 394 27.55 20.83 -0.31
CA PHE A 394 27.73 22.08 -1.04
C PHE A 394 28.47 23.13 -0.20
N HIS A 395 28.07 23.30 1.06
CA HIS A 395 28.73 24.22 1.98
C HIS A 395 30.17 23.82 2.33
N CYS A 396 30.50 22.53 2.37
CA CYS A 396 31.86 22.07 2.62
C CYS A 396 32.80 22.24 1.40
N LEU A 397 32.25 22.21 0.20
CA LEU A 397 33.01 22.33 -1.05
C LEU A 397 33.26 23.79 -1.48
N ARG A 398 32.48 24.73 -0.96
CA ARG A 398 32.56 26.17 -1.25
C ARG A 398 33.31 26.92 -0.16
#